data_AF-A0A090FHQ4-F1
#
_entry.id   AF-A0A090FHQ4-F1
#
_cell.length_a   1.000
_cell.length_b   1.000
_cell.length_c   1.000
_cell.angle_alpha   90.00
_cell.angle_beta   90.00
_cell.angle_gamma   90.00
#
_symmetry.space_group_name_H-M   'P 1'
#
loop_
_entity.id
_entity.type
_entity.pdbx_description
1 polymer ?
#
loop_
_entity_poly.entity_id
_entity_poly.type
_entity_poly.pdbx_seq_one_letter_code
_entity_poly.pdbx_strand_id
1 'polypeptide(L)'
;MSFVLRQLLDVPGLLVGEELLAVRLGIDVRKSPDWPNVREIFRPCQYSGAARGGFHRWWMDQILELWTKFHPQPPFKLSATDRVAALAAIGYQRLQAIEPTEESPGDRPWLLSVSTDDPFLRLPVDSRYAFTLSSPVAPWLDEPVWCLEQAKRNRTSPLLSQDSRDRIQSPKPLSKGKA
;
A
#
# COMPACT_ATOMS: atom_id res chain seq x y z
N MET A 1 -7.00 20.71 -11.70
CA MET A 1 -6.01 19.79 -12.30
C MET A 1 -6.78 18.67 -13.00
N SER A 2 -6.52 18.39 -14.28
CA SER A 2 -7.45 17.60 -15.13
C SER A 2 -7.50 16.12 -14.74
N PHE A 3 -8.68 15.52 -14.90
CA PHE A 3 -9.01 14.11 -14.60
C PHE A 3 -8.08 13.10 -15.31
N VAL A 4 -7.61 13.45 -16.52
CA VAL A 4 -6.77 12.58 -17.38
C VAL A 4 -5.36 12.37 -16.80
N LEU A 5 -4.76 13.41 -16.22
CA LEU A 5 -3.42 13.29 -15.60
C LEU A 5 -3.44 12.40 -14.34
N ARG A 6 -4.55 12.39 -13.59
CA ARG A 6 -4.68 11.53 -12.39
C ARG A 6 -4.76 10.06 -12.74
N GLN A 7 -5.60 9.66 -13.71
CA GLN A 7 -5.72 8.24 -14.04
C GLN A 7 -4.45 7.64 -14.64
N LEU A 8 -3.60 8.46 -15.28
CA LEU A 8 -2.31 8.01 -15.82
C LEU A 8 -1.17 8.00 -14.78
N LEU A 9 -1.25 8.82 -13.72
CA LEU A 9 -0.14 9.04 -12.77
C LEU A 9 -0.43 8.56 -11.33
N ASP A 10 -1.68 8.27 -10.98
CA ASP A 10 -2.08 7.88 -9.61
C ASP A 10 -2.27 6.37 -9.42
N VAL A 11 -2.27 5.55 -10.48
CA VAL A 11 -2.28 4.09 -10.31
C VAL A 11 -0.89 3.66 -9.85
N PRO A 12 -0.74 3.14 -8.63
CA PRO A 12 0.57 2.75 -8.13
C PRO A 12 1.10 1.56 -8.91
N GLY A 13 2.42 1.45 -9.00
CA GLY A 13 3.09 0.35 -9.66
C GLY A 13 4.59 0.48 -9.44
N LEU A 14 5.32 0.81 -10.52
CA LEU A 14 6.75 1.13 -10.46
C LEU A 14 7.03 2.37 -9.59
N LEU A 15 6.17 3.39 -9.71
CA LEU A 15 6.25 4.61 -8.93
C LEU A 15 5.16 4.61 -7.86
N VAL A 16 5.53 4.92 -6.62
CA VAL A 16 4.61 5.00 -5.48
C VAL A 16 4.60 6.38 -4.86
N GLY A 17 3.43 6.82 -4.43
CA GLY A 17 3.26 8.05 -3.65
C GLY A 17 3.71 7.89 -2.21
N GLU A 18 3.84 9.00 -1.50
CA GLU A 18 4.30 9.02 -0.12
C GLU A 18 3.44 8.17 0.82
N GLU A 19 2.12 8.26 0.66
CA GLU A 19 1.15 7.47 1.44
C GLU A 19 1.37 5.96 1.25
N LEU A 20 1.49 5.50 0.00
CA LEU A 20 1.74 4.09 -0.28
C LEU A 20 3.14 3.65 0.14
N LEU A 21 4.15 4.52 0.02
CA LEU A 21 5.49 4.25 0.53
C LEU A 21 5.44 3.98 2.03
N ALA A 22 4.77 4.84 2.81
CA ALA A 22 4.62 4.62 4.24
C ALA A 22 3.88 3.31 4.56
N VAL A 23 2.80 2.99 3.82
CA VAL A 23 2.10 1.71 3.95
C VAL A 23 3.00 0.52 3.66
N ARG A 24 3.79 0.56 2.58
CA ARG A 24 4.73 -0.52 2.22
C ARG A 24 5.87 -0.65 3.24
N LEU A 25 6.26 0.43 3.91
CA LEU A 25 7.18 0.43 5.04
C LEU A 25 6.51 0.07 6.39
N GLY A 26 5.17 -0.08 6.42
CA GLY A 26 4.42 -0.45 7.61
C GLY A 26 4.21 0.67 8.62
N ILE A 27 4.35 1.95 8.22
CA ILE A 27 4.38 3.11 9.11
C ILE A 27 3.02 3.82 9.14
N ASP A 28 2.45 4.04 10.32
CA ASP A 28 1.34 4.98 10.51
C ASP A 28 1.90 6.40 10.61
N VAL A 29 1.88 7.13 9.49
CA VAL A 29 2.44 8.49 9.40
C VAL A 29 1.79 9.48 10.37
N ARG A 30 0.53 9.26 10.76
CA ARG A 30 -0.19 10.15 11.69
C ARG A 30 0.31 9.99 13.12
N LYS A 31 0.83 8.81 13.45
CA LYS A 31 1.36 8.46 14.78
C LYS A 31 2.89 8.42 14.84
N SER A 32 3.59 8.78 13.75
CA SER A 32 5.04 8.61 13.60
C SER A 32 5.78 9.93 13.38
N PRO A 33 6.20 10.64 14.44
CA PRO A 33 6.98 11.88 14.32
C PRO A 33 8.29 11.74 13.55
N ASP A 34 8.89 10.56 13.52
CA ASP A 34 10.14 10.32 12.78
C ASP A 34 9.93 10.07 11.29
N TRP A 35 8.68 9.98 10.80
CA TRP A 35 8.39 9.75 9.38
C TRP A 35 9.12 10.70 8.42
N PRO A 36 9.15 12.03 8.63
CA PRO A 36 9.88 12.92 7.74
C PRO A 36 11.36 12.57 7.62
N ASN A 37 11.99 12.12 8.71
CA ASN A 37 13.40 11.75 8.71
C ASN A 37 13.64 10.41 8.00
N VAL A 38 12.74 9.43 8.19
CA VAL A 38 12.77 8.17 7.45
C VAL A 38 12.62 8.40 5.95
N ARG A 39 11.68 9.28 5.56
CA ARG A 39 11.43 9.63 4.17
C ARG A 39 12.69 10.19 3.49
N GLU A 40 13.52 10.96 4.21
CA GLU A 40 14.78 11.48 3.64
C GLU A 40 15.81 10.37 3.35
N ILE A 41 15.81 9.25 4.07
CA ILE A 41 16.66 8.09 3.74
C ILE A 41 16.36 7.57 2.34
N PHE A 42 15.07 7.59 1.96
CA PHE A 42 14.58 7.10 0.68
C PHE A 42 14.58 8.19 -0.41
N ARG A 43 15.03 9.41 -0.11
CA ARG A 43 15.16 10.49 -1.09
C ARG A 43 15.99 10.13 -2.32
N PRO A 44 17.10 9.36 -2.24
CA PRO A 44 17.83 8.91 -3.42
C PRO A 44 16.98 8.07 -4.38
N CYS A 45 15.94 7.39 -3.89
CA CYS A 45 15.01 6.59 -4.68
C CYS A 45 13.88 7.42 -5.32
N GLN A 46 13.85 8.74 -5.09
CA GLN A 46 12.80 9.61 -5.59
C GLN A 46 12.90 9.80 -7.10
N TYR A 47 11.76 9.82 -7.78
CA TYR A 47 11.67 10.13 -9.19
C TYR A 47 12.13 11.57 -9.47
N SER A 48 13.13 11.71 -10.34
CA SER A 48 13.79 13.00 -10.66
C SER A 48 13.49 13.50 -12.09
N GLY A 49 12.61 12.83 -12.82
CA GLY A 49 12.28 13.14 -14.21
C GLY A 49 11.33 14.34 -14.37
N ALA A 50 10.65 14.39 -15.52
CA ALA A 50 9.72 15.46 -15.85
C ALA A 50 8.59 15.59 -14.81
N ALA A 51 8.18 16.81 -14.50
CA ALA A 51 7.17 17.10 -13.48
C ALA A 51 7.52 16.70 -12.02
N ARG A 52 8.79 16.40 -11.70
CA ARG A 52 9.25 16.09 -10.32
C ARG A 52 8.80 17.11 -9.25
N GLY A 53 8.65 18.38 -9.63
CA GLY A 53 8.29 19.47 -8.71
C GLY A 53 6.84 19.43 -8.23
N GLY A 54 5.94 18.74 -8.94
CA GLY A 54 4.54 18.55 -8.55
C GLY A 54 4.16 17.08 -8.30
N PHE A 55 5.11 16.17 -8.48
CA PHE A 55 4.88 14.73 -8.48
C PHE A 55 5.94 14.01 -7.63
N HIS A 56 5.75 14.06 -6.32
CA HIS A 56 6.61 13.36 -5.37
C HIS A 56 6.28 11.87 -5.37
N ARG A 57 7.14 11.09 -6.02
CA ARG A 57 7.04 9.63 -6.14
C ARG A 57 8.40 8.97 -5.94
N TRP A 58 8.37 7.70 -5.57
CA TRP A 58 9.56 6.87 -5.39
C TRP A 58 9.51 5.65 -6.28
N TRP A 59 10.67 5.26 -6.81
CA TRP A 59 10.88 4.04 -7.56
C TRP A 59 10.89 2.84 -6.62
N MET A 60 9.87 1.99 -6.69
CA MET A 60 9.71 0.90 -5.73
C MET A 60 10.86 -0.12 -5.80
N ASP A 61 11.38 -0.40 -6.99
CA ASP A 61 12.56 -1.24 -7.20
C ASP A 61 13.78 -0.70 -6.42
N GLN A 62 14.03 0.61 -6.50
CA GLN A 62 15.12 1.25 -5.74
C GLN A 62 14.85 1.24 -4.23
N ILE A 63 13.59 1.39 -3.80
CA ILE A 63 13.21 1.23 -2.39
C ILE A 63 13.51 -0.19 -1.90
N LEU A 64 13.16 -1.21 -2.69
CA LEU A 64 13.40 -2.62 -2.37
C LEU A 64 14.89 -2.93 -2.30
N GLU A 65 15.69 -2.37 -3.21
CA GLU A 65 17.14 -2.49 -3.19
C GLU A 65 17.72 -1.84 -1.93
N LEU A 66 17.33 -0.61 -1.61
CA LEU A 66 17.81 0.11 -0.43
C LEU A 66 17.40 -0.61 0.87
N TRP A 67 16.20 -1.19 0.90
CA TRP A 67 15.68 -1.94 2.05
C TRP A 67 16.59 -3.07 2.51
N THR A 68 17.36 -3.68 1.60
CA THR A 68 18.29 -4.78 1.92
C THR A 68 19.35 -4.38 2.95
N LYS A 69 19.59 -3.07 3.13
CA LYS A 69 20.49 -2.53 4.17
C LYS A 69 19.89 -2.57 5.58
N PHE A 70 18.56 -2.64 5.69
CA PHE A 70 17.85 -2.63 6.98
C PHE A 70 17.40 -4.02 7.40
N HIS A 71 17.05 -4.88 6.44
CA HIS A 71 16.56 -6.21 6.72
C HIS A 71 16.81 -7.19 5.55
N PRO A 72 17.22 -8.45 5.81
CA PRO A 72 17.52 -9.42 4.74
C PRO A 72 16.29 -9.93 3.98
N GLN A 73 15.13 -9.95 4.63
CA GLN A 73 13.87 -10.28 3.97
C GLN A 73 13.24 -9.03 3.33
N PRO A 74 12.59 -9.17 2.16
CA PRO A 74 11.88 -8.07 1.55
C PRO A 74 10.67 -7.65 2.40
N PRO A 75 10.27 -6.37 2.35
CA PRO A 75 9.29 -5.80 3.27
C PRO A 75 7.93 -6.47 3.18
N PHE A 76 7.47 -6.88 1.99
CA PHE A 76 6.18 -7.55 1.81
C PHE A 76 6.06 -8.91 2.54
N LYS A 77 7.18 -9.53 2.95
CA LYS A 77 7.18 -10.77 3.75
C LYS A 77 7.07 -10.51 5.25
N LEU A 78 7.25 -9.28 5.68
CA LEU A 78 7.31 -8.86 7.08
C LEU A 78 5.99 -8.23 7.53
N SER A 79 5.70 -8.35 8.82
CA SER A 79 4.64 -7.58 9.46
C SER A 79 4.99 -6.09 9.47
N ALA A 80 3.99 -5.21 9.59
CA ALA A 80 4.21 -3.77 9.77
C ALA A 80 5.11 -3.50 10.99
N THR A 81 4.89 -4.24 12.08
CA THR A 81 5.71 -4.17 13.29
C THR A 81 7.17 -4.52 13.02
N ASP A 82 7.45 -5.61 12.30
CA ASP A 82 8.82 -6.03 11.97
C ASP A 82 9.51 -5.01 11.04
N ARG A 83 8.77 -4.42 10.10
CA ARG A 83 9.31 -3.37 9.22
C ARG A 83 9.69 -2.12 10.02
N VAL A 84 8.83 -1.69 10.94
CA VAL A 84 9.13 -0.57 11.84
C VAL A 84 10.29 -0.88 12.76
N ALA A 85 10.37 -2.10 13.30
CA ALA A 85 11.48 -2.53 14.14
C ALA A 85 12.84 -2.47 13.40
N ALA A 86 12.88 -2.86 12.12
CA ALA A 86 14.09 -2.74 11.30
C ALA A 86 14.56 -1.29 11.14
N LEU A 87 13.63 -0.35 10.99
CA LEU A 87 13.94 1.09 10.92
C LEU A 87 14.29 1.68 12.29
N ALA A 88 13.64 1.23 13.36
CA ALA A 88 13.98 1.64 14.72
C ALA A 88 15.42 1.24 15.08
N ALA A 89 15.87 0.06 14.64
CA ALA A 89 17.23 -0.44 14.89
C ALA A 89 18.34 0.46 14.33
N ILE A 90 18.04 1.32 13.35
CA ILE A 90 18.99 2.29 12.78
C ILE A 90 18.78 3.73 13.30
N GLY A 91 17.93 3.93 14.31
CA GLY A 91 17.82 5.20 15.05
C GLY A 91 16.45 5.88 15.02
N TYR A 92 15.44 5.33 14.33
CA TYR A 92 14.10 5.95 14.22
C TYR A 92 13.11 5.36 15.23
N GLN A 93 13.28 5.74 16.49
CA GLN A 93 12.57 5.14 17.63
C GLN A 93 11.13 5.67 17.82
N ARG A 94 10.74 6.78 17.18
CA ARG A 94 9.39 7.36 17.26
C ARG A 94 8.59 7.05 16.00
N LEU A 95 8.69 5.81 15.56
CA LEU A 95 7.85 5.23 14.51
C LEU A 95 6.77 4.36 15.15
N GLN A 96 5.58 4.41 14.58
CA GLN A 96 4.47 3.56 14.95
C GLN A 96 4.06 2.70 13.76
N ALA A 97 3.91 1.41 14.02
CA ALA A 97 3.45 0.46 13.01
C ALA A 97 1.97 0.67 12.70
N ILE A 98 1.58 0.39 11.45
CA ILE A 98 0.17 0.28 11.08
C ILE A 98 -0.42 -0.91 11.82
N GLU A 99 -1.47 -0.64 12.61
CA GLU A 99 -2.19 -1.67 13.34
C GLU A 99 -3.25 -2.32 12.42
N PRO A 100 -3.46 -3.65 12.52
CA PRO A 100 -4.58 -4.31 11.87
C PRO A 100 -5.91 -3.68 12.30
N THR A 101 -6.87 -3.62 11.39
CA THR A 101 -8.21 -3.09 11.64
C THR A 101 -9.26 -4.14 11.32
N GLU A 102 -10.51 -3.93 11.75
CA GLU A 102 -11.61 -4.80 11.33
C GLU A 102 -11.80 -4.79 9.81
N GLU A 103 -11.45 -3.68 9.15
CA GLU A 103 -11.54 -3.52 7.69
C GLU A 103 -10.41 -4.24 6.94
N SER A 104 -9.28 -4.49 7.60
CA SER A 104 -8.12 -5.22 7.09
C SER A 104 -7.37 -5.87 8.27
N PRO A 105 -7.79 -7.08 8.71
CA PRO A 105 -7.28 -7.72 9.93
C PRO A 105 -5.87 -8.33 9.79
N GLY A 106 -5.18 -8.06 8.68
CA GLY A 106 -3.84 -8.56 8.42
C GLY A 106 -2.73 -7.65 8.96
N ASP A 107 -1.62 -8.26 9.33
CA ASP A 107 -0.41 -7.61 9.86
C ASP A 107 0.57 -7.14 8.78
N ARG A 108 0.29 -7.36 7.49
CA ARG A 108 1.18 -7.06 6.36
C ARG A 108 0.51 -6.12 5.36
N PRO A 109 0.12 -4.90 5.77
CA PRO A 109 -0.45 -3.94 4.84
C PRO A 109 0.53 -3.68 3.70
N TRP A 110 0.00 -3.60 2.48
CA TRP A 110 0.81 -3.41 1.26
C TRP A 110 0.12 -2.56 0.22
N LEU A 111 -1.22 -2.56 0.22
CA LEU A 111 -2.08 -1.86 -0.73
C LEU A 111 -2.78 -0.68 -0.06
N LEU A 112 -3.30 0.23 -0.87
CA LEU A 112 -4.26 1.24 -0.45
C LEU A 112 -5.63 0.90 -1.05
N SER A 113 -6.68 0.97 -0.24
CA SER A 113 -8.05 0.79 -0.72
C SER A 113 -8.50 1.95 -1.60
N VAL A 114 -9.49 1.67 -2.44
CA VAL A 114 -10.30 2.68 -3.15
C VAL A 114 -11.65 2.78 -2.43
N SER A 115 -12.12 4.00 -2.20
CA SER A 115 -13.46 4.27 -1.65
C SER A 115 -14.39 4.77 -2.75
N THR A 116 -15.66 4.36 -2.70
CA THR A 116 -16.71 4.89 -3.60
C THR A 116 -17.27 6.22 -3.11
N ASP A 117 -17.20 6.45 -1.80
CA ASP A 117 -17.89 7.56 -1.13
C ASP A 117 -16.99 8.79 -1.07
N ASP A 118 -15.68 8.57 -0.92
CA ASP A 118 -14.67 9.63 -0.90
C ASP A 118 -13.37 9.15 -1.58
N PRO A 119 -13.02 9.64 -2.78
CA PRO A 119 -11.80 9.21 -3.48
C PRO A 119 -10.49 9.60 -2.75
N PHE A 120 -10.56 10.45 -1.74
CA PHE A 120 -9.42 10.82 -0.89
C PHE A 120 -9.27 9.92 0.33
N LEU A 121 -10.33 9.19 0.72
CA LEU A 121 -10.27 8.24 1.81
C LEU A 121 -9.71 6.91 1.31
N ARG A 122 -8.48 6.62 1.71
CA ARG A 122 -7.78 5.37 1.40
C ARG A 122 -7.28 4.74 2.69
N LEU A 123 -7.46 3.43 2.80
CA LEU A 123 -7.05 2.66 3.97
C LEU A 123 -5.91 1.72 3.60
N PRO A 124 -4.91 1.54 4.49
CA PRO A 124 -3.93 0.47 4.34
C PRO A 124 -4.63 -0.90 4.36
N VAL A 125 -4.38 -1.72 3.35
CA VAL A 125 -4.96 -3.06 3.22
C VAL A 125 -3.85 -4.08 3.09
N ASP A 126 -3.95 -5.14 3.88
CA ASP A 126 -3.16 -6.36 3.71
C ASP A 126 -3.73 -7.13 2.52
N SER A 127 -2.86 -7.46 1.56
CA SER A 127 -3.26 -8.12 0.32
C SER A 127 -4.07 -9.40 0.56
N ARG A 128 -3.83 -10.11 1.68
CA ARG A 128 -4.60 -11.32 2.03
C ARG A 128 -6.06 -11.04 2.31
N TYR A 129 -6.43 -9.84 2.74
CA TYR A 129 -7.79 -9.43 3.08
C TYR A 129 -8.37 -8.42 2.08
N ALA A 130 -7.65 -8.13 1.01
CA ALA A 130 -8.11 -7.27 -0.07
C ALA A 130 -9.19 -7.95 -0.92
N PHE A 131 -10.14 -7.13 -1.39
CA PHE A 131 -11.17 -7.50 -2.35
C PHE A 131 -10.87 -6.82 -3.68
N THR A 132 -10.26 -7.56 -4.61
CA THR A 132 -9.83 -7.06 -5.92
C THR A 132 -11.02 -6.67 -6.79
N LEU A 133 -10.89 -5.54 -7.48
CA LEU A 133 -11.84 -5.11 -8.50
C LEU A 133 -11.39 -5.60 -9.88
N SER A 134 -12.32 -6.16 -10.63
CA SER A 134 -12.18 -6.48 -12.04
C SER A 134 -11.95 -5.19 -12.84
N SER A 135 -10.71 -4.96 -13.22
CA SER A 135 -10.28 -3.82 -14.02
C SER A 135 -9.18 -4.28 -14.98
N PRO A 136 -9.17 -3.83 -16.25
CA PRO A 136 -8.08 -4.09 -17.17
C PRO A 136 -6.87 -3.23 -16.78
N VAL A 137 -6.19 -3.61 -15.70
CA VAL A 137 -4.91 -3.00 -15.30
C VAL A 137 -3.75 -3.78 -15.91
N ALA A 138 -2.69 -3.05 -16.26
CA ALA A 138 -1.47 -3.68 -16.73
C ALA A 138 -0.78 -4.47 -15.59
N PRO A 139 -0.03 -5.55 -15.87
CA PRO A 139 0.54 -6.41 -14.83
C PRO A 139 1.52 -5.73 -13.86
N TRP A 140 2.07 -4.58 -14.23
CA TRP A 140 3.01 -3.80 -13.41
C TRP A 140 2.31 -2.73 -12.54
N LEU A 141 0.98 -2.66 -12.58
CA LEU A 141 0.17 -1.76 -11.77
C LEU A 141 -0.48 -2.54 -10.63
N ASP A 142 -0.59 -1.89 -9.48
CA ASP A 142 -1.36 -2.40 -8.35
C ASP A 142 -2.83 -2.48 -8.76
N GLU A 143 -3.45 -3.64 -8.53
CA GLU A 143 -4.87 -3.81 -8.76
C GLU A 143 -5.66 -2.93 -7.78
N PRO A 144 -6.73 -2.26 -8.24
CA PRO A 144 -7.60 -1.52 -7.33
C PRO A 144 -8.34 -2.51 -6.42
N VAL A 145 -8.36 -2.21 -5.12
CA VAL A 145 -8.97 -3.08 -4.10
C VAL A 145 -9.94 -2.32 -3.21
N TRP A 146 -10.93 -3.03 -2.69
CA TRP A 146 -11.77 -2.59 -1.59
C TRP A 146 -11.31 -3.21 -0.27
N CYS A 147 -11.52 -2.45 0.82
CA CYS A 147 -11.50 -3.00 2.17
C CYS A 147 -12.79 -3.80 2.45
N LEU A 148 -12.82 -4.52 3.57
CA LEU A 148 -13.91 -5.43 3.90
C LEU A 148 -15.29 -4.74 3.92
N GLU A 149 -15.41 -3.60 4.59
CA GLU A 149 -16.69 -2.91 4.73
C GLU A 149 -17.20 -2.38 3.39
N GLN A 150 -16.31 -1.81 2.58
CA GLN A 150 -16.64 -1.37 1.23
C GLN A 150 -17.13 -2.52 0.35
N ALA A 151 -16.46 -3.68 0.43
CA ALA A 151 -16.85 -4.88 -0.30
C ALA A 151 -18.22 -5.42 0.15
N LYS A 152 -18.50 -5.45 1.47
CA LYS A 152 -19.81 -5.86 2.00
C LYS A 152 -20.94 -4.96 1.53
N ARG A 153 -20.75 -3.64 1.59
CA ARG A 153 -21.73 -2.63 1.12
C ARG A 153 -22.03 -2.81 -0.37
N ASN A 154 -21.02 -3.19 -1.15
CA ASN A 154 -21.10 -3.30 -2.61
C ASN A 154 -21.05 -4.76 -3.09
N ARG A 155 -21.57 -5.72 -2.30
CA ARG A 155 -21.46 -7.16 -2.58
C ARG A 155 -21.98 -7.60 -3.95
N THR A 156 -22.94 -6.87 -4.50
CA THR A 156 -23.55 -7.15 -5.81
C THR A 156 -22.86 -6.43 -6.96
N SER A 157 -21.78 -5.68 -6.67
CA SER A 157 -21.12 -4.87 -7.69
C SER A 157 -20.53 -5.76 -8.80
N PRO A 158 -20.77 -5.41 -10.08
CA PRO A 158 -20.10 -6.07 -11.20
C PRO A 158 -18.58 -5.87 -11.16
N LEU A 159 -18.10 -4.83 -10.46
CA LEU A 159 -16.69 -4.53 -10.32
C LEU A 159 -15.93 -5.53 -9.45
N LEU A 160 -16.57 -6.31 -8.58
CA LEU A 160 -15.84 -7.30 -7.79
C LEU A 160 -15.33 -8.46 -8.65
N SER A 161 -14.11 -8.94 -8.39
CA SER A 161 -13.67 -10.20 -8.97
C SER A 161 -14.50 -11.36 -8.42
N GLN A 162 -14.56 -12.49 -9.16
CA GLN A 162 -15.36 -13.64 -8.73
C GLN A 162 -14.86 -14.19 -7.38
N ASP A 163 -13.54 -14.36 -7.21
CA ASP A 163 -12.93 -14.76 -5.94
C ASP A 163 -13.32 -13.84 -4.79
N SER A 164 -13.31 -12.52 -5.03
CA SER A 164 -13.68 -11.54 -4.01
C SER A 164 -15.15 -11.65 -3.61
N ARG A 165 -16.07 -11.94 -4.55
CA ARG A 165 -17.49 -12.18 -4.22
C ARG A 165 -17.65 -13.37 -3.29
N ASP A 166 -16.97 -14.46 -3.57
CA ASP A 166 -17.08 -15.71 -2.80
C ASP A 166 -16.56 -15.49 -1.35
N ARG A 167 -15.55 -14.64 -1.17
CA ARG A 167 -14.92 -14.36 0.12
C ARG A 167 -15.68 -13.38 1.02
N ILE A 168 -16.63 -12.60 0.50
CA ILE A 168 -17.40 -11.63 1.32
C ILE A 168 -18.21 -12.33 2.42
N GLN A 169 -18.72 -13.54 2.16
CA GLN A 169 -19.57 -14.28 3.10
C GLN A 169 -18.79 -14.96 4.23
N SER A 170 -17.48 -15.15 4.04
CA SER A 170 -16.57 -15.76 5.01
C SER A 170 -15.18 -15.20 4.77
N PRO A 171 -14.86 -14.01 5.31
CA PRO A 171 -13.61 -13.33 5.06
C PRO A 171 -12.46 -14.16 5.60
N LYS A 172 -11.87 -14.95 4.71
CA LYS A 172 -10.65 -15.72 4.94
C LYS A 172 -9.52 -15.06 4.15
N PRO A 173 -8.27 -15.15 4.65
CA PRO A 173 -7.12 -14.70 3.90
C PRO A 173 -7.06 -15.43 2.55
N LEU A 174 -6.64 -14.75 1.49
CA LEU A 174 -6.35 -15.38 0.20
C LEU A 174 -5.48 -16.63 0.43
N SER A 175 -5.96 -17.79 -0.04
CA SER A 175 -5.13 -18.99 -0.06
C SER A 175 -3.92 -18.71 -0.93
N LYS A 176 -2.70 -18.99 -0.45
CA LYS A 176 -1.45 -18.72 -1.16
C LYS A 176 -1.49 -19.33 -2.58
N GLY A 177 -1.88 -18.52 -3.56
CA GLY A 177 -1.75 -18.78 -4.99
C GLY A 177 -0.58 -17.96 -5.50
N LYS A 178 0.51 -18.66 -5.84
CA LYS A 178 1.76 -18.23 -6.51
C LYS A 178 1.99 -16.72 -6.62
N ALA A 179 2.93 -16.24 -5.79
CA ALA A 179 3.71 -15.04 -6.05
C ALA A 179 4.56 -15.20 -7.33
#